data_AF-A0A269XYR2-F1
#
_entry.id   AF-A0A269XYR2-F1
#
_cell.length_a   1.000
_cell.length_b   1.000
_cell.length_c   1.000
_cell.angle_alpha   90.00
_cell.angle_beta   90.00
_cell.angle_gamma   90.00
#
_symmetry.space_group_name_H-M   'P 1'
#
loop_
_entity.id
_entity.type
_entity.pdbx_description
1 polymer ?
#
loop_
_entity_poly.entity_id
_entity_poly.type
_entity_poly.pdbx_seq_one_letter_code
_entity_poly.pdbx_strand_id
1 'polypeptide(L)'
;MRYRPLQRAIPVLLLPLAGCKVAGAPSFPLAGAYFPSWMLCGLLGILVAVGLRVLFLATDIDALLRLRLFTYVSLGTITGLLFWLLAFGP
;
A
#
# COMPACT_ATOMS: atom_id res chain seq x y z
N MET A 1 24.54 -10.11 32.46
CA MET A 1 24.35 -9.02 31.46
C MET A 1 23.86 -9.61 30.14
N ARG A 2 22.54 -9.80 29.99
CA ARG A 2 21.90 -10.69 29.00
C ARG A 2 21.17 -9.94 27.87
N TYR A 3 21.54 -8.67 27.64
CA TYR A 3 20.85 -7.76 26.72
C TYR A 3 21.39 -7.77 25.26
N ARG A 4 22.58 -8.35 25.04
CA ARG A 4 23.22 -8.43 23.71
C ARG A 4 22.39 -9.13 22.61
N PRO A 5 21.69 -10.26 22.85
CA PRO A 5 20.86 -10.86 21.80
C PRO A 5 19.61 -10.03 21.52
N LEU A 6 19.04 -9.37 22.54
CA LEU A 6 17.89 -8.49 22.38
C LEU A 6 18.23 -7.29 21.49
N GLN A 7 19.39 -6.66 21.71
CA GLN A 7 19.86 -5.53 20.91
C GLN A 7 20.04 -5.86 19.42
N ARG A 8 20.40 -7.11 19.08
CA ARG A 8 20.54 -7.56 17.69
C ARG A 8 19.20 -7.85 17.01
N ALA A 9 18.16 -8.20 17.77
CA ALA A 9 16.84 -8.49 17.25
C ALA A 9 16.01 -7.23 16.93
N ILE A 10 16.27 -6.12 17.65
CA ILE A 10 15.56 -4.85 17.48
C ILE A 10 15.56 -4.32 16.03
N PRO A 11 16.69 -4.23 15.30
CA PRO A 11 16.66 -3.68 13.93
C PRO A 11 15.87 -4.57 12.97
N VAL A 12 15.94 -5.90 13.13
CA VAL A 12 15.19 -6.86 12.30
C VAL A 12 13.69 -6.74 12.57
N LEU A 13 13.29 -6.52 13.82
CA LEU A 13 11.89 -6.33 14.20
C LEU A 13 11.30 -5.02 13.68
N LEU A 14 12.14 -4.00 13.48
CA LEU A 14 11.73 -2.66 13.03
C LEU A 14 11.78 -2.46 11.51
N LEU A 15 12.37 -3.39 10.74
CA LEU A 15 12.36 -3.36 9.28
C LEU A 15 10.98 -3.06 8.64
N PRO A 16 9.85 -3.65 9.09
CA PRO A 16 8.54 -3.35 8.49
C PRO A 16 8.09 -1.88 8.69
N LEU A 17 8.66 -1.15 9.66
CA LEU A 17 8.36 0.26 9.89
C LEU A 17 9.25 1.20 9.06
N ALA A 18 10.18 0.70 8.25
CA ALA A 18 11.10 1.53 7.47
C ALA A 18 10.40 2.50 6.49
N GLY A 19 9.15 2.22 6.11
CA GLY A 19 8.32 3.11 5.29
C GLY A 19 7.59 4.22 6.06
N CYS A 20 7.60 4.20 7.40
CA CYS A 20 6.91 5.18 8.23
C CYS A 20 7.80 6.41 8.45
N LYS A 21 7.30 7.60 8.11
CA LYS A 21 7.97 8.89 8.37
C LYS A 21 7.24 9.66 9.47
N VAL A 22 8.00 10.23 10.41
CA VAL A 22 7.45 11.08 11.51
C VAL A 22 6.87 12.39 10.97
N ALA A 23 7.41 12.90 9.86
CA ALA A 23 6.95 14.12 9.20
C ALA A 23 5.51 14.03 8.62
N GLY A 24 4.88 12.86 8.70
CA GLY A 24 3.53 12.63 8.16
C GLY A 24 3.52 12.50 6.64
N ALA A 25 2.34 12.25 6.09
CA ALA A 25 2.14 12.19 4.64
C ALA A 25 2.17 13.60 4.02
N PRO A 26 2.84 13.79 2.86
CA PRO A 26 2.73 15.02 2.09
C PRO A 26 1.27 15.39 1.84
N SER A 27 0.95 16.69 1.94
CA SER A 27 -0.38 17.21 1.60
C SER A 27 -0.27 18.20 0.43
N PHE A 28 -1.26 18.14 -0.45
CA PHE A 28 -1.32 18.99 -1.65
C PHE A 28 -2.50 19.96 -1.53
N PRO A 29 -2.30 21.25 -1.81
CA PRO A 29 -3.40 22.21 -1.88
C PRO A 29 -4.19 22.01 -3.18
N LEU A 30 -5.46 21.67 -3.09
CA LEU A 30 -6.40 21.56 -4.22
C LEU A 30 -7.70 22.28 -3.87
N ALA A 31 -8.12 23.23 -4.71
CA ALA A 31 -9.39 23.96 -4.57
C ALA A 31 -9.62 24.57 -3.16
N GLY A 32 -8.56 25.06 -2.50
CA GLY A 32 -8.65 25.64 -1.16
C GLY A 32 -8.67 24.63 -0.01
N ALA A 33 -8.57 23.33 -0.29
CA ALA A 33 -8.45 22.26 0.71
C ALA A 33 -7.09 21.54 0.59
N TYR A 34 -6.69 20.82 1.65
CA TYR A 34 -5.44 20.05 1.70
C TYR A 34 -5.74 18.55 1.64
N PHE A 35 -5.30 17.89 0.58
CA PHE A 35 -5.48 16.44 0.41
C PHE A 35 -4.17 15.70 0.65
N PRO A 36 -4.15 14.68 1.51
CA PRO A 36 -2.95 13.90 1.75
C PRO A 36 -2.66 12.95 0.57
N SER A 37 -1.39 12.71 0.30
CA SER A 37 -0.94 11.86 -0.81
C SER A 37 -1.48 10.42 -0.74
N TRP A 38 -1.78 9.90 0.45
CA TRP A 38 -2.32 8.55 0.61
C TRP A 38 -3.73 8.41 0.00
N MET A 39 -4.53 9.47 -0.05
CA MET A 39 -5.84 9.45 -0.71
C MET A 39 -5.68 9.27 -2.23
N LEU A 40 -4.67 9.91 -2.83
CA LEU A 40 -4.34 9.73 -4.24
C LEU A 40 -3.87 8.30 -4.51
N CYS A 41 -2.99 7.76 -3.66
CA CYS A 41 -2.55 6.36 -3.76
C CYS A 41 -3.72 5.38 -3.62
N GLY A 42 -4.65 5.65 -2.69
CA GLY A 42 -5.87 4.87 -2.50
C GLY A 42 -6.77 4.88 -3.73
N LEU A 43 -6.96 6.05 -4.34
CA LEU A 43 -7.73 6.18 -5.59
C LEU A 43 -7.09 5.39 -6.73
N LEU A 44 -5.76 5.48 -6.90
CA LEU A 44 -5.03 4.68 -7.89
C LEU A 44 -5.18 3.17 -7.62
N GLY A 45 -5.08 2.75 -6.35
CA GLY A 45 -5.32 1.36 -5.95
C GLY A 45 -6.73 0.87 -6.30
N ILE A 46 -7.76 1.71 -6.10
CA ILE A 46 -9.14 1.39 -6.48
C ILE A 46 -9.26 1.25 -8.00
N LEU A 47 -8.72 2.18 -8.78
CA LEU A 47 -8.77 2.13 -10.24
C LEU A 47 -8.11 0.86 -10.78
N VAL A 48 -6.95 0.48 -10.23
CA VAL A 48 -6.25 -0.74 -10.63
C VAL A 48 -7.00 -1.99 -10.19
N ALA A 49 -7.56 -2.04 -8.98
CA ALA A 49 -8.38 -3.17 -8.52
C ALA A 49 -9.62 -3.38 -9.40
N VAL A 50 -10.29 -2.30 -9.79
CA VAL A 50 -11.43 -2.36 -10.72
C VAL A 50 -10.98 -2.82 -12.11
N GLY A 51 -9.89 -2.28 -12.64
CA GLY A 51 -9.33 -2.69 -13.93
C GLY A 51 -8.94 -4.17 -13.97
N LEU A 52 -8.26 -4.66 -12.92
CA LEU A 52 -7.91 -6.08 -12.77
C LEU A 52 -9.14 -6.97 -12.67
N ARG A 53 -10.19 -6.52 -11.97
CA ARG A 53 -11.46 -7.25 -11.92
C ARG A 53 -12.08 -7.38 -13.30
N VAL A 54 -12.14 -6.31 -14.08
CA VAL A 54 -12.66 -6.37 -15.46
C VAL A 54 -11.82 -7.32 -16.31
N LEU A 55 -10.49 -7.25 -16.20
CA LEU A 55 -9.58 -8.12 -16.93
C LEU A 55 -9.77 -9.60 -16.56
N PHE A 56 -9.87 -9.93 -15.28
CA PHE A 56 -10.03 -11.30 -14.79
C PHE A 56 -11.41 -11.89 -15.08
N LEU A 57 -12.44 -11.04 -15.15
CA LEU A 57 -13.75 -11.46 -15.67
C LEU A 57 -13.65 -11.79 -17.16
N ALA A 58 -12.93 -10.98 -17.95
CA ALA A 58 -12.78 -11.21 -19.38
C ALA A 58 -11.94 -12.46 -19.72
N THR A 59 -11.03 -12.87 -18.83
CA THR A 59 -10.16 -14.05 -19.01
C THR A 59 -10.64 -15.30 -18.26
N ASP A 60 -11.83 -15.26 -17.65
CA ASP A 60 -12.41 -16.34 -16.81
C ASP A 60 -11.60 -16.71 -15.53
N ILE A 61 -10.50 -16.00 -15.25
CA ILE A 61 -9.67 -16.22 -14.06
C ILE A 61 -10.48 -15.99 -12.78
N ASP A 62 -11.44 -15.06 -12.79
CA ASP A 62 -12.28 -14.74 -11.63
C ASP A 62 -13.10 -15.95 -11.13
N ALA A 63 -13.39 -16.93 -11.99
CA ALA A 63 -14.06 -18.18 -11.61
C ALA A 63 -13.20 -19.06 -10.68
N LEU A 64 -11.87 -18.97 -10.75
CA LEU A 64 -10.96 -19.75 -9.92
C LEU A 64 -10.73 -19.13 -8.53
N LEU A 65 -11.02 -17.83 -8.36
CA LEU A 65 -10.76 -17.12 -7.11
C LEU A 65 -11.87 -17.42 -6.08
N ARG A 66 -11.51 -18.14 -5.00
CA ARG A 66 -12.42 -18.38 -3.86
C ARG A 66 -12.62 -17.14 -2.98
N LEU A 67 -11.61 -16.28 -2.87
CA LEU A 67 -11.57 -15.11 -1.99
C LEU A 67 -11.47 -13.80 -2.78
N ARG A 68 -12.36 -13.61 -3.75
CA ARG A 68 -12.35 -12.47 -4.72
C ARG A 68 -12.14 -11.12 -4.05
N LEU A 69 -12.92 -10.80 -3.02
CA LEU A 69 -12.84 -9.51 -2.32
C LEU A 69 -11.44 -9.28 -1.74
N PHE A 70 -10.90 -10.28 -1.03
CA PHE A 70 -9.57 -10.18 -0.43
C PHE A 70 -8.48 -10.03 -1.50
N THR A 71 -8.58 -10.75 -2.61
CA THR A 71 -7.60 -10.66 -3.69
C THR A 71 -7.62 -9.29 -4.37
N TYR A 72 -8.79 -8.74 -4.71
CA TYR A 72 -8.84 -7.43 -5.35
C TYR A 72 -8.46 -6.29 -4.40
N VAL A 73 -8.88 -6.38 -3.13
CA VAL A 73 -8.46 -5.41 -2.11
C VAL A 73 -6.95 -5.48 -1.89
N SER A 74 -6.36 -6.68 -1.81
CA SER A 74 -4.90 -6.82 -1.62
C SER A 74 -4.11 -6.33 -2.83
N LEU A 75 -4.57 -6.61 -4.05
CA LEU A 75 -3.93 -6.09 -5.26
C LEU A 75 -3.99 -4.56 -5.30
N GLY A 76 -5.16 -3.97 -5.01
CA GLY A 76 -5.32 -2.52 -4.93
C GLY A 76 -4.45 -1.87 -3.85
N THR A 77 -4.37 -2.46 -2.65
CA THR A 77 -3.51 -1.94 -1.57
C THR A 77 -2.03 -2.08 -1.92
N ILE A 78 -1.61 -3.21 -2.47
CA ILE A 78 -0.23 -3.41 -2.95
C ILE A 78 0.11 -2.34 -3.99
N THR A 79 -0.76 -2.10 -4.98
CA THR A 79 -0.52 -1.06 -5.98
C THR A 79 -0.42 0.33 -5.35
N GLY A 80 -1.33 0.69 -4.45
CA GLY A 80 -1.29 1.98 -3.76
C GLY A 80 -0.01 2.16 -2.92
N LEU A 81 0.42 1.11 -2.22
CA LEU A 81 1.65 1.11 -1.43
C LEU A 81 2.91 1.13 -2.31
N LEU A 82 2.91 0.43 -3.44
CA LEU A 82 4.01 0.49 -4.43
C LEU A 82 4.12 1.88 -5.01
N PHE A 83 3.02 2.48 -5.42
CA PHE A 83 3.01 3.85 -5.92
C PHE A 83 3.51 4.83 -4.84
N TRP A 84 3.05 4.66 -3.59
CA TRP A 84 3.56 5.44 -2.46
C TRP A 84 5.08 5.30 -2.31
N LEU A 85 5.61 4.08 -2.35
CA LEU A 85 7.04 3.83 -2.20
C LEU A 85 7.86 4.41 -3.36
N LEU A 86 7.34 4.37 -4.59
CA LEU A 86 8.04 4.90 -5.76
C LEU A 86 7.98 6.43 -5.83
N ALA A 87 6.87 7.05 -5.42
CA ALA A 87 6.67 8.50 -5.51
C ALA A 87 7.11 9.26 -4.25
N PHE A 88 6.97 8.66 -3.07
CA PHE A 88 7.17 9.30 -1.76
C PHE A 88 8.03 8.48 -0.79
N GLY A 89 8.62 7.38 -1.27
CA GLY A 89 9.54 6.54 -0.50
C GLY A 89 10.67 7.33 0.15
N PRO A 90 11.46 6.66 1.02
CA PRO A 90 12.55 7.29 1.78
C PRO A 90 13.31 8.35 0.97
#